data_AF-A0A7S0AQ72-F1
#
_entry.id   AF-A0A7S0AQ72-F1
#
_cell.length_a   1.000
_cell.length_b   1.000
_cell.length_c   1.000
_cell.angle_alpha   90.00
_cell.angle_beta   90.00
_cell.angle_gamma   90.00
#
_symmetry.space_group_name_H-M   'P 1'
#
loop_
_entity.id
_entity.type
_entity.pdbx_description
1 polymer ?
#
loop_
_entity_poly.entity_id
_entity_poly.type
_entity_poly.pdbx_seq_one_letter_code
_entity_poly.pdbx_strand_id
1 'polypeptide(L)'
;LRIIRVMRFCRDLRLMVSSIGQSLVSLSWALLLLLIIMYLFTVVFMQGAIMYLQEPKADADLDDVRDGVELWYGSLFSSMYTLLASITGGVDWADAVRPLENVSLVYRLLYSFYMVFVVIGVLNV
;
A
#
# COMPACT_ATOMS: atom_id res chain seq x y z
N LEU A 1 36.71 -28.81 -23.78
CA LEU A 1 36.12 -28.83 -22.41
C LEU A 1 35.73 -27.43 -21.87
N ARG A 2 36.55 -26.35 -22.00
CA ARG A 2 36.17 -24.98 -21.55
C ARG A 2 34.96 -24.38 -22.29
N ILE A 3 34.89 -24.54 -23.61
CA ILE A 3 33.79 -24.01 -24.45
C ILE A 3 32.43 -24.67 -24.12
N ILE A 4 32.43 -25.95 -23.77
CA ILE A 4 31.22 -26.69 -23.38
C ILE A 4 30.64 -26.15 -22.06
N ARG A 5 31.48 -25.72 -21.10
CA ARG A 5 31.02 -25.06 -19.87
C ARG A 5 30.38 -23.69 -20.15
N VAL A 6 30.96 -22.88 -21.04
CA VAL A 6 30.42 -21.54 -21.37
C VAL A 6 29.09 -21.66 -22.08
N MET A 7 28.96 -22.57 -23.06
CA MET A 7 27.68 -22.83 -23.73
C MET A 7 26.60 -23.34 -22.76
N ARG A 8 26.97 -24.18 -21.80
CA ARG A 8 26.05 -24.66 -20.76
C ARG A 8 25.63 -23.52 -19.81
N PHE A 9 26.56 -22.68 -19.38
CA PHE A 9 26.29 -21.51 -18.52
C PHE A 9 25.37 -20.48 -19.19
N CYS A 10 25.59 -20.15 -20.46
CA CYS A 10 24.67 -19.28 -21.21
C CYS A 10 23.27 -19.89 -21.38
N ARG A 11 23.18 -21.22 -21.52
CA ARG A 11 21.89 -21.93 -21.57
C ARG A 11 21.16 -21.86 -20.24
N ASP A 12 21.87 -22.10 -19.13
CA ASP A 12 21.30 -22.07 -17.79
C ASP A 12 20.88 -20.65 -17.39
N LEU A 13 21.66 -19.62 -17.76
CA LEU A 13 21.27 -18.20 -17.60
C LEU A 13 20.03 -17.85 -18.42
N ARG A 14 19.95 -18.27 -19.68
CA ARG A 14 18.78 -18.00 -20.53
C ARG A 14 17.52 -18.68 -19.99
N LEU A 15 17.65 -19.87 -19.42
CA LEU A 15 16.55 -20.56 -18.73
C LEU A 15 16.11 -19.77 -17.49
N MET A 16 17.03 -19.33 -16.62
CA MET A 16 16.69 -18.47 -15.48
C MET A 16 15.99 -17.18 -15.90
N VAL A 17 16.50 -16.46 -16.91
CA VAL A 17 15.87 -15.23 -17.41
C VAL A 17 14.48 -15.49 -17.97
N SER A 18 14.27 -16.60 -18.69
CA SER A 18 12.94 -16.99 -19.16
C SER A 18 11.98 -17.31 -18.01
N SER A 19 12.45 -17.98 -16.96
CA SER A 19 11.66 -18.26 -15.77
C SER A 19 11.29 -16.97 -15.03
N ILE A 20 12.25 -16.05 -14.84
CA ILE A 20 11.99 -14.72 -14.25
C ILE A 20 10.99 -13.95 -15.09
N GLY A 21 11.14 -13.94 -16.42
CA GLY A 21 10.21 -13.27 -17.33
C GLY A 21 8.77 -13.80 -17.21
N GLN A 22 8.61 -15.11 -17.04
CA GLN A 22 7.29 -15.71 -16.79
C GLN A 22 6.74 -15.32 -15.41
N SER A 23 7.58 -15.32 -14.37
CA SER A 23 7.20 -14.84 -13.04
C SER A 23 6.82 -13.37 -13.03
N LEU A 24 7.45 -12.53 -13.85
CA LEU A 24 7.12 -11.09 -13.97
C LEU A 24 5.72 -10.85 -14.53
N VAL A 25 5.23 -11.70 -15.44
CA VAL A 25 3.84 -11.60 -15.93
C VAL A 25 2.86 -11.91 -14.81
N SER A 26 3.11 -12.97 -14.04
CA SER A 26 2.30 -13.30 -12.86
C SER A 26 2.36 -12.19 -11.80
N LEU A 27 3.56 -11.65 -11.55
CA LEU A 27 3.76 -10.54 -10.62
C LEU A 27 3.06 -9.27 -11.09
N SER A 28 3.02 -9.00 -12.40
CA SER A 28 2.31 -7.85 -12.96
C SER A 28 0.81 -7.92 -12.66
N TRP A 29 0.20 -9.10 -12.76
CA TRP A 29 -1.20 -9.29 -12.37
C TRP A 29 -1.42 -9.12 -10.87
N ALA A 30 -0.50 -9.64 -10.04
CA ALA A 30 -0.56 -9.44 -8.59
C ALA A 30 -0.41 -7.96 -8.20
N LEU A 31 0.50 -7.23 -8.83
CA LEU A 31 0.71 -5.79 -8.62
C LEU A 31 -0.51 -4.97 -9.08
N LEU A 32 -1.13 -5.34 -10.21
CA LEU A 32 -2.35 -4.70 -10.69
C LEU A 32 -3.50 -4.91 -9.69
N LEU A 33 -3.67 -6.13 -9.19
CA LEU A 33 -4.66 -6.45 -8.16
C LEU A 33 -4.39 -5.67 -6.85
N LEU A 34 -3.13 -5.60 -6.42
CA LEU A 34 -2.72 -4.79 -5.27
C LEU A 34 -3.06 -3.30 -5.48
N LEU A 35 -2.82 -2.77 -6.67
CA LEU A 35 -3.11 -1.37 -7.01
C LEU A 35 -4.62 -1.07 -6.97
N ILE A 36 -5.46 -2.00 -7.45
CA ILE A 36 -6.93 -1.88 -7.33
C ILE A 36 -7.35 -1.87 -5.86
N ILE A 37 -6.82 -2.77 -5.04
CA ILE A 37 -7.13 -2.82 -3.60
C ILE A 37 -6.71 -1.51 -2.93
N MET A 38 -5.49 -1.04 -3.17
CA MET A 38 -5.00 0.23 -2.61
C MET A 38 -5.90 1.41 -3.01
N TYR A 39 -6.34 1.47 -4.27
CA TYR A 39 -7.24 2.51 -4.74
C TYR A 39 -8.59 2.47 -4.01
N LEU A 40 -9.22 1.29 -3.88
CA LEU A 40 -10.51 1.14 -3.20
C LEU A 40 -10.43 1.59 -1.74
N PHE A 41 -9.44 1.12 -0.99
CA PHE A 41 -9.26 1.52 0.42
C PHE A 41 -8.92 3.00 0.56
N THR A 42 -8.08 3.53 -0.33
CA THR A 42 -7.76 4.97 -0.36
C THR A 42 -9.02 5.81 -0.47
N VAL A 43 -9.91 5.50 -1.41
CA VAL A 43 -11.15 6.26 -1.60
C VAL A 43 -12.01 6.25 -0.32
N VAL A 44 -12.12 5.10 0.35
CA VAL A 44 -12.88 4.98 1.60
C VAL A 44 -12.26 5.84 2.72
N PHE A 45 -10.93 5.79 2.90
CA PHE A 45 -10.24 6.59 3.93
C PHE A 45 -10.31 8.09 3.64
N MET A 46 -10.11 8.50 2.38
CA MET A 46 -10.23 9.90 1.98
C MET A 46 -11.65 10.43 2.17
N GLN A 47 -12.69 9.65 1.89
CA GLN A 47 -14.07 10.07 2.13
C GLN A 47 -14.33 10.31 3.63
N GLY A 48 -13.82 9.44 4.49
CA GLY A 48 -13.91 9.62 5.94
C GLY A 48 -13.18 10.88 6.43
N ALA A 49 -11.97 11.09 5.92
CA ALA A 49 -11.16 12.28 6.19
C ALA A 49 -11.89 13.57 5.77
N ILE A 50 -12.43 13.63 4.56
CA ILE A 50 -13.15 14.81 4.04
C ILE A 50 -14.39 15.10 4.89
N MET A 51 -15.16 14.07 5.26
CA MET A 51 -16.35 14.23 6.10
C MET A 51 -16.00 14.84 7.46
N TYR A 52 -14.88 14.43 8.06
CA TYR A 52 -14.40 14.98 9.32
C TYR A 52 -13.96 16.44 9.20
N LEU A 53 -13.24 16.78 8.13
CA LEU A 53 -12.74 18.14 7.87
C LEU A 53 -13.86 19.15 7.55
N GLN A 54 -15.01 18.66 7.08
CA GLN A 54 -16.17 19.51 6.79
C GLN A 54 -17.02 19.83 8.03
N GLU A 55 -16.86 19.10 9.14
CA GLU A 55 -17.56 19.43 10.39
C GLU A 55 -16.95 20.67 11.05
N PRO A 56 -17.69 21.79 11.17
CA PRO A 56 -17.18 22.97 11.84
C PRO A 56 -17.13 22.72 13.35
N LYS A 57 -15.97 22.30 13.85
CA LYS A 57 -15.67 22.25 15.28
C LYS A 57 -14.75 23.42 15.64
N ALA A 58 -14.95 24.01 16.81
CA ALA A 58 -14.31 25.25 17.25
C ALA A 58 -13.02 25.03 18.07
N ASP A 59 -12.49 23.81 18.07
CA ASP A 59 -11.46 23.38 19.02
C ASP A 59 -10.07 23.33 18.37
N ALA A 60 -9.07 23.83 19.10
CA ALA A 60 -7.66 23.85 18.69
C ALA A 60 -7.05 22.44 18.48
N ASP A 61 -7.67 21.38 19.01
CA ASP A 61 -7.29 19.98 18.76
C ASP A 61 -7.53 19.52 17.31
N LEU A 62 -8.29 20.29 16.52
CA LEU A 62 -8.55 19.97 15.12
C LEU A 62 -7.38 20.29 14.21
N ASP A 63 -6.53 21.26 14.55
CA ASP A 63 -5.42 21.65 13.69
C ASP A 63 -4.40 20.51 13.57
N ASP A 64 -4.11 19.79 14.67
CA ASP A 64 -3.15 18.66 14.67
C ASP A 64 -3.70 17.46 13.89
N VAL A 65 -5.02 17.19 13.99
CA VAL A 65 -5.68 16.13 13.20
C VAL A 65 -5.77 16.52 11.73
N ARG A 66 -6.05 17.79 11.43
CA ARG A 66 -6.12 18.30 10.05
C ARG A 66 -4.77 18.21 9.36
N ASP A 67 -3.70 18.60 10.04
CA ASP A 67 -2.35 18.53 9.50
C ASP A 67 -1.94 17.07 9.23
N GLY A 68 -2.30 16.14 10.11
CA GLY A 68 -2.12 14.70 9.88
C GLY A 68 -2.92 14.19 8.68
N VAL A 69 -4.21 14.52 8.60
CA VAL A 69 -5.07 14.12 7.48
C VAL A 69 -4.56 14.70 6.16
N GLU A 70 -4.12 15.96 6.13
CA GLU A 70 -3.61 16.61 4.93
C GLU A 70 -2.27 16.00 4.49
N LEU A 71 -1.37 15.69 5.44
CA LEU A 71 -0.08 15.08 5.16
C LEU A 71 -0.21 13.67 4.56
N TRP A 72 -1.03 12.82 5.18
CA TRP A 72 -1.14 11.40 4.82
C TRP A 72 -2.23 11.12 3.77
N TYR A 73 -3.31 11.92 3.78
CA TYR A 73 -4.53 11.70 3.01
C TYR A 73 -5.01 12.90 2.18
N GLY A 74 -4.20 13.96 2.03
CA GLY A 74 -4.59 15.18 1.31
C GLY A 74 -4.77 15.01 -0.20
N SER A 75 -4.19 13.97 -0.80
CA SER A 75 -4.41 13.64 -2.21
C SER A 75 -4.54 12.13 -2.44
N LEU A 76 -5.16 11.74 -3.56
CA LEU A 76 -5.30 10.33 -3.93
C LEU A 76 -3.95 9.63 -4.03
N PHE A 77 -2.98 10.27 -4.73
CA PHE A 77 -1.65 9.70 -4.91
C PHE A 77 -0.86 9.66 -3.61
N SER A 78 -0.94 10.69 -2.77
CA SER A 78 -0.30 10.71 -1.46
C SER A 78 -0.87 9.61 -0.56
N SER A 79 -2.19 9.43 -0.56
CA SER A 79 -2.85 8.38 0.22
C SER A 79 -2.43 6.99 -0.26
N MET A 80 -2.48 6.73 -1.57
CA MET A 80 -2.01 5.46 -2.13
C MET A 80 -0.54 5.19 -1.80
N TYR A 81 0.30 6.23 -1.81
CA TYR A 81 1.70 6.14 -1.39
C TYR A 81 1.81 5.80 0.10
N THR A 82 1.02 6.41 0.98
CA THR A 82 0.97 6.10 2.42
C THR A 82 0.59 4.63 2.66
N LEU A 83 -0.42 4.12 1.95
CA LEU A 83 -0.83 2.71 2.03
C LEU A 83 0.32 1.79 1.56
N LEU A 84 0.98 2.12 0.45
CA LEU A 84 2.14 1.37 -0.04
C LEU A 84 3.32 1.41 0.93
N ALA A 85 3.61 2.59 1.51
CA ALA A 85 4.65 2.77 2.52
C ALA A 85 4.35 1.93 3.77
N SER A 86 3.07 1.82 4.15
CA SER A 86 2.65 0.99 5.28
C SER A 86 2.84 -0.51 5.01
N ILE A 87 2.55 -0.98 3.79
CA ILE A 87 2.81 -2.37 3.37
C ILE A 87 4.31 -2.68 3.37
N THR A 88 5.12 -1.77 2.84
CA THR A 88 6.57 -1.97 2.65
C THR A 88 7.40 -1.67 3.91
N GLY A 89 6.78 -1.16 4.97
CA GLY A 89 7.44 -0.77 6.21
C GLY A 89 8.20 0.57 6.13
N GLY A 90 7.88 1.41 5.14
CA GLY A 90 8.39 2.79 5.04
C GLY A 90 7.77 3.75 6.06
N VAL A 91 6.56 3.45 6.55
CA VAL A 91 5.93 4.14 7.68
C VAL A 91 5.29 3.09 8.59
N ASP A 92 5.26 3.35 9.91
CA ASP A 92 4.45 2.53 10.81
C ASP A 92 2.97 2.74 10.47
N TRP A 93 2.28 1.65 10.14
CA TRP A 93 0.85 1.67 9.86
C TRP A 93 0.04 2.19 11.06
N ALA A 94 0.58 2.06 12.28
CA ALA A 94 -0.01 2.63 13.49
C ALA A 94 0.06 4.17 13.50
N ASP A 95 1.09 4.78 12.92
CA ASP A 95 1.17 6.24 12.79
C ASP A 95 0.27 6.76 11.66
N ALA A 96 0.19 6.02 10.55
CA ALA A 96 -0.69 6.36 9.43
C ALA A 96 -2.18 6.34 9.81
N VAL A 97 -2.60 5.43 10.70
CA VAL A 97 -4.01 5.30 11.10
C VAL A 97 -4.46 6.30 12.17
N ARG A 98 -3.54 6.88 12.96
CA ARG A 98 -3.87 7.86 14.02
C ARG A 98 -4.82 8.98 13.59
N PRO A 99 -4.56 9.71 12.49
CA PRO A 99 -5.48 10.77 12.05
C PRO A 99 -6.87 10.24 11.70
N LEU A 100 -6.99 9.01 11.19
CA LEU A 100 -8.26 8.36 10.87
C LEU A 100 -9.01 7.84 12.10
N GLU A 101 -8.29 7.42 13.15
CA GLU A 101 -8.87 6.96 14.41
C GLU A 101 -9.66 8.07 15.11
N ASN A 102 -9.14 9.31 15.07
CA ASN A 102 -9.82 10.49 15.61
C ASN A 102 -11.15 10.79 14.89
N VAL A 103 -11.30 10.35 13.64
CA VAL A 103 -12.58 10.43 12.91
C VAL A 103 -13.55 9.38 13.41
N SER A 104 -13.12 8.10 13.43
CA SER A 104 -13.93 6.99 13.92
C SER A 104 -13.08 5.73 14.11
N LEU A 105 -13.35 5.01 15.20
CA LEU A 105 -12.74 3.70 15.50
C LEU A 105 -12.99 2.65 14.39
N VAL A 106 -14.04 2.83 13.59
CA VAL A 106 -14.33 1.97 12.43
C VAL A 106 -13.20 2.04 11.40
N TYR A 107 -12.63 3.22 11.16
CA TYR A 107 -11.51 3.36 10.21
C TYR A 107 -10.25 2.65 10.71
N ARG A 108 -10.02 2.63 12.04
CA ARG A 108 -8.92 1.87 12.64
C ARG A 108 -9.03 0.37 12.39
N LEU A 109 -10.24 -0.17 12.59
CA LEU A 109 -10.51 -1.59 12.32
C LEU A 109 -10.39 -1.91 10.83
N LEU A 110 -10.88 -1.03 9.96
CA LEU A 110 -10.81 -1.20 8.51
C LEU A 110 -9.36 -1.16 8.00
N TYR A 111 -8.53 -0.25 8.50
CA TYR A 111 -7.11 -0.15 8.17
C TYR A 111 -6.34 -1.39 8.65
N SER A 112 -6.63 -1.86 9.86
CA SER A 112 -6.04 -3.09 10.40
C SER A 112 -6.41 -4.31 9.54
N PHE A 113 -7.67 -4.42 9.12
CA PHE A 113 -8.12 -5.46 8.20
C PHE A 113 -7.39 -5.39 6.86
N TYR A 114 -7.24 -4.19 6.28
CA TYR A 114 -6.47 -3.97 5.07
C TYR A 114 -5.02 -4.47 5.20
N MET A 115 -4.33 -4.11 6.29
CA MET A 115 -2.95 -4.53 6.53
C MET A 115 -2.83 -6.06 6.61
N VAL A 116 -3.70 -6.71 7.36
CA VAL A 116 -3.72 -8.18 7.47
C VAL A 116 -4.02 -8.83 6.12
N PHE A 117 -5.04 -8.33 5.40
CA PHE A 117 -5.45 -8.87 4.12
C PHE A 117 -4.33 -8.76 3.07
N VAL A 118 -3.65 -7.61 2.98
CA VAL A 118 -2.58 -7.41 2.01
C VAL A 118 -1.31 -8.16 2.41
N VAL A 119 -0.84 -8.01 3.66
CA VAL A 119 0.43 -8.59 4.08
C VAL A 119 0.36 -10.11 4.21
N ILE A 120 -0.73 -10.64 4.74
CA ILE A 120 -0.87 -12.10 4.93
C ILE A 120 -1.49 -12.76 3.70
N GLY A 121 -2.50 -12.14 3.09
CA GLY A 121 -3.21 -12.70 1.95
C GLY A 121 -2.50 -12.41 0.64
N VAL A 122 -2.47 -11.15 0.21
CA VAL A 122 -2.04 -10.78 -1.14
C VAL A 122 -0.54 -11.01 -1.38
N LEU A 123 0.32 -10.71 -0.40
CA LEU A 123 1.77 -10.88 -0.56
C LEU A 123 2.26 -12.33 -0.47
N ASN A 124 1.48 -13.25 0.09
CA ASN A 124 1.84 -14.67 0.23
C ASN A 124 1.16 -15.59 -0.80
N VAL A 125 0.35 -15.04 -1.70
CA VAL A 125 -0.20 -15.74 -2.88
C VAL A 125 0.88 -15.84 -3.96
#